data_AF-A0A928X510-F1
#
_entry.id   AF-A0A928X510-F1
#
_cell.length_a   1.000
_cell.length_b   1.000
_cell.length_c   1.000
_cell.angle_alpha   90.00
_cell.angle_beta   90.00
_cell.angle_gamma   90.00
#
_symmetry.space_group_name_H-M   'P 1'
#
loop_
_entity.id
_entity.type
_entity.pdbx_description
1 polymer ?
#
loop_
_entity_poly.entity_id
_entity_poly.type
_entity_poly.pdbx_seq_one_letter_code
_entity_poly.pdbx_strand_id
1 'polypeptide(L)'
;AGLAPNQVTDSLTADDWHQPYGHWQHWLQCLEKNDFQPGRTESGYTVLGWTAVPVAGSIQQLLEDYYSTQLNRQTFSQLHHQLTQKIKNLTGKLRQKAAKFYQRLEDSDQAEGYRVEADLLMAYLHEWQPGMSSIQLKAFESGEPVTLSLNPEKNAVQNAQAFYKRHQKLKRTRDAVMPLLEEVETELHYLEQVEAALLQTAQYRTVDDLMALEEIRDELIQQGYVRDPYQRQSKSRGRADLPNFHKFQTPSGTDVWVGRNNSQNEALSFKAANDYDLWLHTQEIPGSHVLLRLEPGVNASDDDLAWAANIAAWFSRARQSEQVPVVYTKPKHVYKPKGARPGMVIYKHEQVLWGQPQKAKAYLDTQATHDKA
;
A
#
# COMPACT_ATOMS: atom_id res chain seq x y z
N ALA A 1 23.46 -44.77 -4.65
CA ALA A 1 24.40 -45.49 -3.79
C ALA A 1 23.89 -45.74 -2.37
N GLY A 2 23.01 -44.89 -1.78
CA GLY A 2 22.43 -45.18 -0.46
C GLY A 2 23.41 -45.04 0.73
N LEU A 3 24.61 -44.52 0.47
CA LEU A 3 25.63 -44.24 1.48
C LEU A 3 25.46 -42.84 2.05
N ALA A 4 25.75 -42.67 3.34
CA ALA A 4 25.71 -41.36 3.97
C ALA A 4 26.87 -40.48 3.43
N PRO A 5 26.65 -39.19 3.11
CA PRO A 5 27.69 -38.31 2.54
C PRO A 5 28.93 -38.13 3.44
N ASN A 6 28.79 -38.39 4.74
CA ASN A 6 29.81 -38.23 5.77
C ASN A 6 30.41 -39.55 6.26
N GLN A 7 30.15 -40.67 5.59
CA GLN A 7 30.68 -41.97 5.97
C GLN A 7 32.19 -42.04 5.67
N VAL A 8 32.98 -42.52 6.64
CA VAL A 8 34.44 -42.60 6.53
C VAL A 8 34.82 -43.76 5.60
N THR A 9 35.76 -43.54 4.68
CA THR A 9 36.20 -44.53 3.69
C THR A 9 36.66 -45.85 4.29
N ASP A 10 37.25 -45.79 5.50
CA ASP A 10 37.79 -46.94 6.22
C ASP A 10 36.69 -47.88 6.76
N SER A 11 35.43 -47.41 6.76
CA SER A 11 34.26 -48.18 7.18
C SER A 11 33.49 -48.83 6.02
N LEU A 12 33.93 -48.63 4.78
CA LEU A 12 33.27 -49.13 3.58
C LEU A 12 33.81 -50.51 3.20
N THR A 13 32.90 -51.45 2.97
CA THR A 13 33.20 -52.77 2.42
C THR A 13 33.40 -52.71 0.90
N ALA A 14 33.96 -53.77 0.31
CA ALA A 14 34.06 -53.88 -1.15
C ALA A 14 32.70 -53.80 -1.85
N ASP A 15 31.64 -54.34 -1.22
CA ASP A 15 30.27 -54.27 -1.72
C ASP A 15 29.70 -52.84 -1.69
N ASP A 16 30.08 -52.04 -0.69
CA ASP A 16 29.69 -50.62 -0.62
C ASP A 16 30.29 -49.80 -1.77
N TRP A 17 31.44 -50.22 -2.32
CA TRP A 17 32.08 -49.56 -3.47
C TRP A 17 31.45 -49.92 -4.82
N HIS A 18 30.77 -51.06 -4.94
CA HIS A 18 30.16 -51.48 -6.20
C HIS A 18 29.05 -50.52 -6.66
N GLN A 19 28.26 -49.98 -5.74
CA GLN A 19 27.16 -49.07 -6.07
C GLN A 19 27.64 -47.69 -6.59
N PRO A 20 28.55 -46.96 -5.91
CA PRO A 20 29.18 -45.76 -6.47
C PRO A 20 29.91 -46.01 -7.79
N TYR A 21 30.62 -47.15 -7.92
CA TYR A 21 31.33 -47.50 -9.15
C TYR A 21 30.37 -47.67 -10.33
N GLY A 22 29.25 -48.37 -10.15
CA GLY A 22 28.21 -48.51 -11.18
C GLY A 22 27.59 -47.16 -11.57
N HIS A 23 27.31 -46.29 -10.59
CA HIS A 23 26.83 -44.93 -10.85
C HIS A 23 27.85 -44.09 -11.63
N TRP A 24 29.15 -44.22 -11.32
CA TRP A 24 30.23 -43.55 -12.04
C TRP A 24 30.37 -44.03 -13.48
N GLN A 25 30.29 -45.35 -13.72
CA GLN A 25 30.29 -45.91 -15.08
C GLN A 25 29.07 -45.44 -15.89
N HIS A 26 27.89 -45.40 -15.28
CA HIS A 26 26.69 -44.87 -15.91
C HIS A 26 26.87 -43.39 -16.29
N TRP A 27 27.44 -42.58 -15.39
CA TRP A 27 27.74 -41.18 -15.65
C TRP A 27 28.71 -41.00 -16.85
N LEU A 28 29.76 -41.82 -16.94
CA LEU A 28 30.68 -41.78 -18.09
C LEU A 28 29.98 -42.11 -19.42
N GLN A 29 29.07 -43.09 -19.41
CA GLN A 29 28.28 -43.44 -20.61
C GLN A 29 27.34 -42.30 -21.02
N CYS A 30 26.71 -41.63 -20.05
CA CYS A 30 25.89 -40.44 -20.31
C CYS A 30 26.71 -39.31 -20.94
N LEU A 31 27.94 -39.07 -20.46
CA LEU A 31 28.85 -38.07 -21.04
C LEU A 31 29.26 -38.41 -22.47
N GLU A 32 29.61 -39.67 -22.73
CA GLU A 32 30.04 -40.10 -24.06
C GLU A 32 28.91 -40.00 -25.10
N LYS A 33 27.67 -40.31 -24.70
CA LYS A 33 26.51 -40.35 -25.58
C LYS A 33 25.67 -39.06 -25.59
N ASN A 34 25.99 -38.10 -24.72
CA ASN A 34 25.13 -36.95 -24.40
C ASN A 34 23.70 -37.33 -24.00
N ASP A 35 23.53 -38.51 -23.38
CA ASP A 35 22.23 -39.06 -22.98
C ASP A 35 21.90 -38.65 -21.55
N PHE A 36 21.48 -37.39 -21.40
CA PHE A 36 21.13 -36.79 -20.12
C PHE A 36 19.62 -36.85 -19.88
N GLN A 37 19.24 -37.13 -18.64
CA GLN A 37 17.86 -37.18 -18.19
C GLN A 37 17.63 -36.06 -17.17
N PRO A 38 17.38 -34.82 -17.63
CA PRO A 38 17.14 -33.69 -16.74
C PRO A 38 15.85 -33.91 -15.94
N GLY A 39 15.90 -33.61 -14.65
CA GLY A 39 14.74 -33.70 -13.78
C GLY A 39 14.87 -32.81 -12.56
N ARG A 40 13.73 -32.43 -11.97
CA ARG A 40 13.70 -31.66 -10.73
C ARG A 40 13.81 -32.58 -9.53
N THR A 41 14.47 -32.09 -8.48
CA THR A 41 14.52 -32.73 -7.16
C THR A 41 13.89 -31.79 -6.13
N GLU A 42 13.64 -32.27 -4.91
CA GLU A 42 13.05 -31.46 -3.85
C GLU A 42 13.85 -30.18 -3.54
N SER A 43 15.17 -30.23 -3.69
CA SER A 43 16.10 -29.15 -3.33
C SER A 43 16.82 -28.52 -4.53
N GLY A 44 16.55 -28.97 -5.76
CA GLY A 44 17.29 -28.53 -6.92
C GLY A 44 16.91 -29.27 -8.20
N TYR A 45 17.94 -29.78 -8.89
CA TYR A 45 17.78 -30.51 -10.13
C TYR A 45 18.85 -31.58 -10.29
N THR A 46 18.60 -32.53 -11.18
CA THR A 46 19.55 -33.53 -11.67
C THR A 46 19.58 -33.49 -13.18
N VAL A 47 20.72 -33.84 -13.77
CA VAL A 47 20.88 -34.04 -15.23
C VAL A 47 20.95 -35.52 -15.60
N LEU A 48 20.90 -36.41 -14.61
CA LEU A 48 21.11 -37.86 -14.75
C LEU A 48 19.87 -38.68 -14.41
N GLY A 49 18.73 -38.05 -14.15
CA GLY A 49 17.45 -38.73 -13.84
C GLY A 49 17.40 -39.41 -12.47
N TRP A 50 18.52 -39.43 -11.75
CA TRP A 50 18.59 -40.03 -10.43
C TRP A 50 17.63 -39.30 -9.47
N THR A 51 16.64 -40.02 -8.94
CA THR A 51 15.63 -39.55 -7.97
C THR A 51 14.62 -38.50 -8.47
N ALA A 52 14.55 -38.22 -9.78
CA ALA A 52 13.68 -37.18 -10.32
C ALA A 52 12.23 -37.60 -10.54
N VAL A 53 11.30 -36.68 -10.29
CA VAL A 53 9.88 -36.75 -10.70
C VAL A 53 9.43 -35.35 -11.16
N PRO A 54 8.95 -35.11 -12.39
CA PRO A 54 9.14 -35.82 -13.67
C PRO A 54 10.32 -35.25 -14.51
N VAL A 55 10.61 -35.89 -15.64
CA VAL A 55 11.67 -35.51 -16.61
C VAL A 55 11.32 -34.17 -17.28
N ALA A 56 12.23 -33.21 -17.19
CA ALA A 56 12.11 -31.92 -17.89
C ALA A 56 12.39 -32.12 -19.40
N GLY A 57 11.79 -31.30 -20.26
CA GLY A 57 11.90 -31.47 -21.72
C GLY A 57 13.34 -31.42 -22.26
N SER A 58 14.17 -30.51 -21.73
CA SER A 58 15.60 -30.42 -22.03
C SER A 58 16.40 -29.89 -20.83
N ILE A 59 17.72 -30.12 -20.82
CA ILE A 59 18.62 -29.58 -19.80
C ILE A 59 18.56 -28.05 -19.82
N GLN A 60 18.51 -27.44 -21.00
CA GLN A 60 18.46 -26.00 -21.16
C GLN A 60 17.21 -25.40 -20.50
N GLN A 61 16.03 -25.99 -20.75
CA GLN A 61 14.78 -25.56 -20.11
C GLN A 61 14.83 -25.73 -18.59
N LEU A 62 15.37 -26.85 -18.10
CA LEU A 62 15.52 -27.10 -16.67
C LEU A 62 16.41 -26.04 -16.00
N LEU A 63 17.57 -25.73 -16.60
CA LEU A 63 18.50 -24.73 -16.07
C LEU A 63 17.91 -23.32 -16.16
N GLU A 64 17.28 -22.98 -17.29
CA GLU A 64 16.61 -21.70 -17.48
C GLU A 64 15.53 -21.48 -16.43
N ASP A 65 14.62 -22.43 -16.23
CA ASP A 65 13.57 -22.36 -15.21
C ASP A 65 14.14 -22.24 -13.79
N TYR A 66 15.13 -23.07 -13.45
CA TYR A 66 15.68 -23.13 -12.11
C TYR A 66 16.41 -21.82 -11.77
N TYR A 67 17.35 -21.40 -12.61
CA TYR A 67 18.15 -20.21 -12.34
C TYR A 67 17.35 -18.93 -12.54
N SER A 68 16.41 -18.86 -13.49
CA SER A 68 15.53 -17.70 -13.63
C SER A 68 14.66 -17.53 -12.39
N THR A 69 14.08 -18.61 -11.85
CA THR A 69 13.29 -18.55 -10.62
C THR A 69 14.12 -18.08 -9.43
N GLN A 70 15.33 -18.61 -9.25
CA GLN A 70 16.23 -18.19 -8.16
C GLN A 70 16.66 -16.73 -8.30
N LEU A 71 17.05 -16.31 -9.51
CA LEU A 71 17.46 -14.95 -9.79
C LEU A 71 16.30 -13.96 -9.60
N ASN A 72 15.11 -14.28 -10.11
CA ASN A 72 13.90 -13.49 -9.90
C ASN A 72 13.56 -13.35 -8.41
N ARG A 73 13.71 -14.42 -7.62
CA ARG A 73 13.48 -14.38 -6.18
C ARG A 73 14.48 -13.46 -5.45
N GLN A 74 15.75 -13.50 -5.84
CA GLN A 74 16.78 -12.62 -5.29
C GLN A 74 16.52 -11.15 -5.68
N THR A 75 16.24 -10.90 -6.96
CA THR A 75 15.89 -9.56 -7.46
C THR A 75 14.65 -9.01 -6.77
N PHE A 76 13.61 -9.84 -6.63
CA PHE A 76 12.39 -9.52 -5.89
C PHE A 76 12.71 -9.12 -4.45
N SER A 77 13.44 -9.96 -3.72
CA SER A 77 13.74 -9.70 -2.30
C SER A 77 14.55 -8.42 -2.13
N GLN A 78 15.51 -8.15 -3.01
CA GLN A 78 16.32 -6.94 -2.96
C GLN A 78 15.48 -5.70 -3.28
N LEU A 79 14.70 -5.73 -4.37
CA LEU A 79 13.86 -4.62 -4.78
C LEU A 79 12.78 -4.32 -3.73
N HIS A 80 12.08 -5.35 -3.24
CA HIS A 80 11.07 -5.22 -2.19
C HIS A 80 11.64 -4.55 -0.94
N HIS A 81 12.80 -5.02 -0.48
CA HIS A 81 13.46 -4.43 0.69
C HIS A 81 13.85 -2.96 0.45
N GLN A 82 14.44 -2.65 -0.70
CA GLN A 82 14.83 -1.28 -1.05
C GLN A 82 13.61 -0.33 -1.07
N LEU A 83 12.54 -0.73 -1.74
CA LEU A 83 11.30 0.06 -1.83
C LEU A 83 10.67 0.23 -0.44
N THR A 84 10.57 -0.85 0.34
CA THR A 84 9.99 -0.81 1.69
C THR A 84 10.76 0.14 2.61
N GLN A 85 12.09 0.06 2.64
CA GLN A 85 12.90 0.98 3.45
C GLN A 85 12.77 2.43 2.98
N LYS A 86 12.71 2.66 1.66
CA LYS A 86 12.54 3.99 1.10
C LYS A 86 11.20 4.61 1.51
N ILE A 87 10.11 3.87 1.35
CA ILE A 87 8.76 4.32 1.73
C ILE A 87 8.68 4.57 3.23
N LYS A 88 9.16 3.65 4.06
CA LYS A 88 9.19 3.81 5.53
C LYS A 88 9.92 5.09 5.97
N ASN A 89 11.05 5.40 5.32
CA ASN A 89 11.80 6.62 5.62
C ASN A 89 11.07 7.89 5.18
N LEU A 90 10.39 7.86 4.02
CA LEU A 90 9.61 9.00 3.52
C LEU A 90 8.37 9.26 4.39
N THR A 91 7.58 8.23 4.67
CA THR A 91 6.38 8.35 5.51
C THR A 91 6.75 8.78 6.93
N GLY A 92 7.85 8.28 7.49
CA GLY A 92 8.37 8.73 8.79
C GLY A 92 8.68 10.23 8.83
N LYS A 93 9.32 10.78 7.79
CA LYS A 93 9.61 12.23 7.70
C LYS A 93 8.34 13.06 7.53
N LEU A 94 7.39 12.59 6.73
CA LEU A 94 6.12 13.28 6.51
C LEU A 94 5.25 13.30 7.76
N ARG A 95 5.16 12.18 8.50
CA ARG A 95 4.47 12.15 9.80
C ARG A 95 5.06 13.14 10.80
N GLN A 96 6.38 13.25 10.86
CA GLN A 96 7.04 14.27 11.70
C GLN A 96 6.74 15.71 11.23
N LYS A 97 6.68 15.94 9.91
CA LYS A 97 6.32 17.25 9.35
C LYS A 97 4.85 17.60 9.66
N ALA A 98 3.93 16.66 9.48
CA ALA A 98 2.52 16.80 9.83
C ALA A 98 2.34 17.12 11.32
N ALA A 99 3.00 16.38 12.22
CA ALA A 99 2.96 16.64 13.66
C ALA A 99 3.39 18.07 14.02
N LYS A 100 4.43 18.60 13.36
CA LYS A 100 4.86 20.00 13.55
C LYS A 100 3.82 21.02 13.06
N PHE A 101 3.08 20.70 12.00
CA PHE A 101 2.00 21.57 11.52
C PHE A 101 0.80 21.52 12.45
N TYR A 102 0.41 20.34 12.93
CA TYR A 102 -0.62 20.17 13.95
C TYR A 102 -0.31 20.99 15.21
N GLN A 103 0.91 20.90 15.73
CA GLN A 103 1.33 21.70 16.89
C GLN A 103 1.20 23.22 16.63
N ARG A 104 1.56 23.71 15.44
CA ARG A 104 1.41 25.13 15.08
C ARG A 104 -0.05 25.57 14.97
N LEU A 105 -0.93 24.67 14.54
CA LEU A 105 -2.36 24.93 14.46
C LEU A 105 -2.96 24.99 15.87
N GLU A 106 -2.60 24.05 16.74
CA GLU A 106 -3.00 24.04 18.16
C GLU A 106 -2.55 25.31 18.89
N ASP A 107 -1.29 25.75 18.68
CA ASP A 107 -0.79 27.05 19.17
C ASP A 107 -1.60 28.25 18.65
N SER A 108 -2.33 28.07 17.54
CA SER A 108 -3.16 29.09 16.89
C SER A 108 -4.65 28.99 17.22
N ASP A 109 -5.11 27.96 17.94
CA ASP A 109 -6.53 27.77 18.27
C ASP A 109 -7.06 28.88 19.19
N GLN A 110 -6.18 29.44 20.02
CA GLN A 110 -6.48 30.60 20.87
C GLN A 110 -6.65 31.92 20.09
N ALA A 111 -6.50 31.92 18.76
CA ALA A 111 -6.66 33.12 17.93
C ALA A 111 -8.00 33.80 18.16
N GLU A 112 -9.10 33.03 18.20
CA GLU A 112 -10.44 33.58 18.35
C GLU A 112 -10.67 34.19 19.74
N GLY A 113 -10.09 33.57 20.77
CA GLY A 113 -10.08 34.10 22.14
C GLY A 113 -9.55 35.54 22.18
N TYR A 114 -8.39 35.80 21.55
CA TYR A 114 -7.84 37.17 21.50
C TYR A 114 -8.73 38.19 20.79
N ARG A 115 -9.57 37.78 19.83
CA ARG A 115 -10.54 38.70 19.21
C ARG A 115 -11.63 39.04 20.20
N VAL A 116 -12.21 38.04 20.85
CA VAL A 116 -13.25 38.22 21.88
C VAL A 116 -12.74 39.09 23.02
N GLU A 117 -11.52 38.85 23.51
CA GLU A 117 -10.87 39.67 24.55
C GLU A 117 -10.69 41.13 24.13
N ALA A 118 -10.30 41.37 22.87
CA ALA A 118 -10.16 42.71 22.31
C ALA A 118 -11.51 43.43 22.21
N ASP A 119 -12.52 42.75 21.68
CA ASP A 119 -13.89 43.28 21.54
C ASP A 119 -14.49 43.61 22.91
N LEU A 120 -14.26 42.75 23.91
CA LEU A 120 -14.68 42.94 25.30
C LEU A 120 -14.05 44.19 25.90
N LEU A 121 -12.72 44.33 25.80
CA LEU A 121 -12.01 45.49 26.32
C LEU A 121 -12.45 46.80 25.62
N MET A 122 -12.76 46.74 24.33
CA MET A 122 -13.25 47.89 23.57
C MET A 122 -14.68 48.28 23.96
N ALA A 123 -15.54 47.32 24.30
CA ALA A 123 -16.90 47.59 24.76
C ALA A 123 -16.93 48.21 26.17
N TYR A 124 -16.07 47.75 27.07
CA TYR A 124 -16.00 48.22 28.46
C TYR A 124 -14.84 49.20 28.71
N LEU A 125 -14.45 50.01 27.71
CA LEU A 125 -13.35 50.99 27.83
C LEU A 125 -13.50 51.95 29.03
N HIS A 126 -14.74 52.25 29.42
CA HIS A 126 -15.06 53.14 30.52
C HIS A 126 -14.75 52.55 31.91
N GLU A 127 -14.61 51.23 32.03
CA GLU A 127 -14.28 50.54 33.29
C GLU A 127 -12.76 50.46 33.55
N TRP A 128 -11.94 50.78 32.54
CA TRP A 128 -10.49 50.73 32.63
C TRP A 128 -9.89 51.92 33.39
N GLN A 129 -8.82 51.67 34.16
CA GLN A 129 -8.03 52.70 34.84
C GLN A 129 -6.53 52.58 34.53
N PRO A 130 -5.77 53.70 34.55
CA PRO A 130 -4.33 53.69 34.33
C PRO A 130 -3.58 52.74 35.28
N GLY A 131 -2.65 51.96 34.74
CA GLY A 131 -1.79 51.06 35.52
C GLY A 131 -2.38 49.69 35.86
N MET A 132 -3.61 49.36 35.41
CA MET A 132 -4.20 48.03 35.62
C MET A 132 -3.39 46.93 34.91
N SER A 133 -3.09 45.86 35.63
CA SER A 133 -2.47 44.62 35.11
C SER A 133 -3.50 43.56 34.70
N SER A 134 -4.74 43.69 35.18
CA SER A 134 -5.86 42.85 34.77
C SER A 134 -7.19 43.56 34.97
N ILE A 135 -8.24 43.12 34.26
CA ILE A 135 -9.61 43.62 34.40
C ILE A 135 -10.60 42.46 34.29
N GLN A 136 -11.64 42.46 35.12
CA GLN A 136 -12.74 41.49 35.04
C GLN A 136 -13.93 42.13 34.32
N LEU A 137 -14.36 41.52 33.22
CA LEU A 137 -15.44 42.03 32.37
C LEU A 137 -16.45 40.92 32.10
N LYS A 138 -17.72 41.27 31.87
CA LYS A 138 -18.77 40.28 31.60
C LYS A 138 -18.75 39.84 30.14
N ALA A 139 -18.59 38.55 29.88
CA ALA A 139 -18.63 37.97 28.55
C ALA A 139 -19.93 38.30 27.81
N PHE A 140 -19.85 38.54 26.50
CA PHE A 140 -21.03 38.88 25.68
C PHE A 140 -22.08 37.77 25.62
N GLU A 141 -21.66 36.51 25.59
CA GLU A 141 -22.56 35.36 25.37
C GLU A 141 -23.11 34.78 26.67
N SER A 142 -22.24 34.47 27.64
CA SER A 142 -22.64 33.82 28.89
C SER A 142 -22.96 34.79 30.02
N GLY A 143 -22.51 36.05 29.93
CA GLY A 143 -22.58 37.01 31.03
C GLY A 143 -21.64 36.70 32.21
N GLU A 144 -20.86 35.60 32.12
CA GLU A 144 -19.90 35.22 33.15
C GLU A 144 -18.68 36.16 33.17
N PRO A 145 -18.06 36.38 34.35
CA PRO A 145 -16.89 37.23 34.47
C PRO A 145 -15.66 36.57 33.81
N VAL A 146 -15.08 37.27 32.84
CA VAL A 146 -13.83 36.91 32.16
C VAL A 146 -12.72 37.86 32.64
N THR A 147 -11.58 37.30 33.04
CA THR A 147 -10.42 38.08 33.47
C THR A 147 -9.46 38.28 32.31
N LEU A 148 -9.21 39.53 31.91
CA LEU A 148 -8.25 39.91 30.88
C LEU A 148 -6.93 40.35 31.51
N SER A 149 -5.79 39.84 31.04
CA SER A 149 -4.45 40.34 31.43
C SER A 149 -4.04 41.53 30.56
N LEU A 150 -3.77 42.67 31.17
CA LEU A 150 -3.40 43.92 30.50
C LEU A 150 -1.92 44.25 30.72
N ASN A 151 -1.32 44.98 29.80
CA ASN A 151 -0.04 45.63 30.03
C ASN A 151 -0.28 46.99 30.74
N PRO A 152 0.23 47.20 31.97
CA PRO A 152 0.05 48.42 32.75
C PRO A 152 0.63 49.69 32.09
N GLU A 153 1.63 49.53 31.22
CA GLU A 153 2.29 50.64 30.51
C GLU A 153 1.48 51.14 29.30
N LYS A 154 0.40 50.43 28.95
CA LYS A 154 -0.44 50.72 27.78
C LYS A 154 -1.84 51.12 28.21
N ASN A 155 -2.46 52.02 27.45
CA ASN A 155 -3.88 52.32 27.65
C ASN A 155 -4.78 51.18 27.15
N ALA A 156 -6.07 51.23 27.49
CA ALA A 156 -7.03 50.18 27.12
C ALA A 156 -7.09 49.92 25.60
N VAL A 157 -7.11 50.99 24.79
CA VAL A 157 -7.13 50.87 23.32
C VAL A 157 -5.86 50.21 22.79
N GLN A 158 -4.69 50.55 23.33
CA GLN A 158 -3.42 49.93 22.96
C GLN A 158 -3.33 48.45 23.37
N ASN A 159 -3.92 48.08 24.52
CA ASN A 159 -4.06 46.68 24.93
C ASN A 159 -4.99 45.91 24.00
N ALA A 160 -6.16 46.46 23.66
CA ALA A 160 -7.09 45.85 22.69
C ALA A 160 -6.44 45.71 21.31
N GLN A 161 -5.72 46.72 20.83
CA GLN A 161 -4.93 46.64 19.60
C GLN A 161 -3.86 45.55 19.65
N ALA A 162 -3.25 45.29 20.81
CA ALA A 162 -2.28 44.20 20.97
C ALA A 162 -2.97 42.83 20.86
N PHE A 163 -4.15 42.67 21.45
CA PHE A 163 -4.98 41.47 21.29
C PHE A 163 -5.39 41.25 19.82
N TYR A 164 -5.91 42.28 19.12
CA TYR A 164 -6.20 42.18 17.69
C TYR A 164 -4.98 41.83 16.84
N LYS A 165 -3.81 42.42 17.14
CA LYS A 165 -2.55 42.06 16.45
C LYS A 165 -2.18 40.59 16.68
N ARG A 166 -2.37 40.07 17.88
CA ARG A 166 -2.13 38.66 18.21
C ARG A 166 -3.11 37.74 17.49
N HIS A 167 -4.41 38.04 17.52
CA HIS A 167 -5.43 37.36 16.73
C HIS A 167 -5.03 37.31 15.24
N GLN A 168 -4.74 38.46 14.64
CA GLN A 168 -4.41 38.54 13.21
C GLN A 168 -3.15 37.75 12.87
N LYS A 169 -2.14 37.74 13.76
CA LYS A 169 -0.93 36.93 13.58
C LYS A 169 -1.25 35.44 13.58
N LEU A 170 -1.99 34.95 14.59
CA LEU A 170 -2.33 33.54 14.71
C LEU A 170 -3.26 33.08 13.57
N LYS A 171 -4.23 33.91 13.18
CA LYS A 171 -5.07 33.67 12.00
C LYS A 171 -4.26 33.52 10.72
N ARG A 172 -3.31 34.44 10.47
CA ARG A 172 -2.39 34.34 9.32
C ARG A 172 -1.55 33.06 9.35
N THR A 173 -1.07 32.65 10.53
CA THR A 173 -0.36 31.38 10.69
C THR A 173 -1.26 30.21 10.30
N ARG A 174 -2.49 30.16 10.82
CA ARG A 174 -3.46 29.10 10.51
C ARG A 174 -3.75 29.02 9.01
N ASP A 175 -4.09 30.15 8.41
CA ASP A 175 -4.44 30.23 6.98
C ASP A 175 -3.25 29.83 6.07
N ALA A 176 -2.01 30.03 6.52
CA ALA A 176 -0.81 29.61 5.79
C ALA A 176 -0.42 28.14 6.05
N VAL A 177 -0.65 27.61 7.26
CA VAL A 177 -0.26 26.24 7.64
C VAL A 177 -1.25 25.19 7.15
N MET A 178 -2.55 25.50 7.16
CA MET A 178 -3.61 24.58 6.74
C MET A 178 -3.41 23.97 5.33
N PRO A 179 -3.15 24.76 4.26
CA PRO A 179 -2.91 24.17 2.94
C PRO A 179 -1.61 23.34 2.87
N LEU A 180 -0.59 23.71 3.65
CA LEU A 180 0.66 22.93 3.73
C LEU A 180 0.47 21.60 4.47
N LEU A 181 -0.42 21.57 5.45
CA LEU A 181 -0.80 20.34 6.14
C LEU A 181 -1.56 19.42 5.18
N GLU A 182 -2.56 19.94 4.47
CA GLU A 182 -3.34 19.18 3.49
C GLU A 182 -2.45 18.56 2.39
N GLU A 183 -1.45 19.31 1.90
CA GLU A 183 -0.47 18.78 0.94
C GLU A 183 0.34 17.61 1.52
N VAL A 184 0.81 17.74 2.77
CA VAL A 184 1.58 16.69 3.45
C VAL A 184 0.72 15.46 3.74
N GLU A 185 -0.55 15.65 4.11
CA GLU A 185 -1.48 14.55 4.38
C GLU A 185 -1.87 13.81 3.11
N THR A 186 -2.14 14.54 2.02
CA THR A 186 -2.36 13.97 0.69
C THR A 186 -1.14 13.15 0.25
N GLU A 187 0.06 13.71 0.43
CA GLU A 187 1.30 13.01 0.12
C GLU A 187 1.51 11.76 0.98
N LEU A 188 1.23 11.85 2.29
CA LEU A 188 1.32 10.73 3.21
C LEU A 188 0.34 9.63 2.83
N HIS A 189 -0.92 9.97 2.55
CA HIS A 189 -1.95 9.03 2.14
C HIS A 189 -1.55 8.26 0.89
N TYR A 190 -1.01 8.95 -0.13
CA TYR A 190 -0.48 8.30 -1.33
C TYR A 190 0.62 7.28 -1.00
N LEU A 191 1.61 7.66 -0.18
CA LEU A 191 2.70 6.74 0.15
C LEU A 191 2.24 5.57 1.03
N GLU A 192 1.17 5.75 1.82
CA GLU A 192 0.53 4.67 2.56
C GLU A 192 -0.23 3.70 1.64
N GLN A 193 -0.79 4.16 0.52
CA GLN A 193 -1.33 3.28 -0.53
C GLN A 193 -0.21 2.44 -1.18
N VAL A 194 0.94 3.05 -1.48
CA VAL A 194 2.12 2.33 -1.97
C VAL A 194 2.62 1.31 -0.94
N GLU A 195 2.68 1.69 0.34
CA GLU A 195 3.03 0.79 1.44
C GLU A 195 2.07 -0.41 1.53
N ALA A 196 0.76 -0.17 1.41
CA ALA A 196 -0.23 -1.24 1.38
C ALA A 196 0.00 -2.21 0.22
N ALA A 197 0.26 -1.72 -1.00
CA ALA A 197 0.58 -2.56 -2.16
C ALA A 197 1.85 -3.41 -1.95
N LEU A 198 2.90 -2.84 -1.35
CA LEU A 198 4.12 -3.57 -1.00
C LEU A 198 3.88 -4.66 0.06
N LEU A 199 2.98 -4.43 1.02
CA LEU A 199 2.60 -5.41 2.03
C LEU A 199 1.82 -6.59 1.46
N GLN A 200 1.04 -6.36 0.38
CA GLN A 200 0.34 -7.43 -0.34
C GLN A 200 1.33 -8.29 -1.14
N THR A 201 2.38 -7.69 -1.68
CA THR A 201 3.42 -8.35 -2.48
C THR A 201 4.65 -8.66 -1.62
N ALA A 202 4.45 -9.30 -0.46
CA ALA A 202 5.55 -9.55 0.50
C ALA A 202 6.42 -10.77 0.17
N GLN A 203 5.94 -11.68 -0.69
CA GLN A 203 6.62 -12.93 -1.03
C GLN A 203 6.57 -13.15 -2.54
N TYR A 204 7.68 -13.64 -3.09
CA TYR A 204 7.75 -14.06 -4.49
C TYR A 204 7.05 -15.41 -4.67
N ARG A 205 5.97 -15.43 -5.45
CA ARG A 205 5.26 -16.66 -5.85
C ARG A 205 5.33 -16.89 -7.35
N THR A 206 5.26 -15.81 -8.11
CA THR A 206 5.15 -15.79 -9.57
C THR A 206 6.01 -14.68 -10.17
N VAL A 207 6.32 -14.79 -11.46
CA VAL A 207 6.99 -13.71 -12.22
C VAL A 207 6.18 -12.41 -12.18
N ASP A 208 4.85 -12.52 -12.13
CA ASP A 208 3.98 -11.35 -12.05
C ASP A 208 4.15 -10.55 -10.74
N ASP A 209 4.56 -11.18 -9.65
CA ASP A 209 4.88 -10.47 -8.39
C ASP A 209 6.09 -9.55 -8.58
N LEU A 210 7.11 -10.02 -9.31
CA LEU A 210 8.28 -9.21 -9.65
C LEU A 210 7.88 -8.07 -10.60
N MET A 211 7.07 -8.36 -11.61
CA MET A 211 6.57 -7.32 -12.53
C MET A 211 5.75 -6.24 -11.80
N ALA A 212 4.92 -6.62 -10.82
CA ALA A 212 4.16 -5.68 -10.01
C ALA A 212 5.06 -4.78 -9.15
N LEU A 213 6.17 -5.32 -8.60
CA LEU A 213 7.17 -4.49 -7.90
C LEU A 213 7.92 -3.54 -8.82
N GLU A 214 8.23 -3.97 -10.04
CA GLU A 214 8.83 -3.09 -11.04
C GLU A 214 7.89 -1.95 -11.44
N GLU A 215 6.59 -2.23 -11.57
CA GLU A 215 5.57 -1.20 -11.80
C GLU A 215 5.52 -0.18 -10.64
N ILE A 216 5.56 -0.65 -9.38
CA ILE A 216 5.63 0.24 -8.21
C ILE A 216 6.92 1.09 -8.25
N ARG A 217 8.06 0.50 -8.59
CA ARG A 217 9.33 1.23 -8.72
C ARG A 217 9.21 2.31 -9.79
N ASP A 218 8.70 1.96 -10.96
CA ASP A 218 8.59 2.85 -12.11
C ASP A 218 7.59 3.99 -11.80
N GLU A 219 6.48 3.70 -11.11
CA GLU A 219 5.56 4.70 -10.56
C GLU A 219 6.27 5.68 -9.61
N LEU A 220 7.05 5.17 -8.66
CA LEU A 220 7.80 6.00 -7.71
C LEU A 220 8.90 6.83 -8.40
N ILE A 221 9.47 6.36 -9.50
CA ILE A 221 10.40 7.13 -10.34
C ILE A 221 9.64 8.26 -11.04
N GLN A 222 8.49 7.97 -11.65
CA GLN A 222 7.66 8.96 -12.33
C GLN A 222 7.15 10.06 -11.38
N GLN A 223 6.84 9.70 -10.13
CA GLN A 223 6.45 10.65 -9.09
C GLN A 223 7.66 11.35 -8.42
N GLY A 224 8.90 11.00 -8.77
CA GLY A 224 10.11 11.67 -8.28
C GLY A 224 10.61 11.22 -6.90
N TYR A 225 10.05 10.15 -6.32
CA TYR A 225 10.49 9.59 -5.03
C TYR A 225 11.79 8.80 -5.12
N VAL A 226 12.00 8.14 -6.26
CA VAL A 226 13.17 7.31 -6.55
C VAL A 226 13.89 7.91 -7.76
N ARG A 227 15.21 8.04 -7.66
CA ARG A 227 16.02 8.43 -8.82
C ARG A 227 16.20 7.23 -9.72
N ASP A 228 16.03 7.42 -11.02
CA ASP A 228 16.40 6.39 -11.99
C ASP A 228 17.93 6.30 -12.09
N PRO A 229 18.55 5.20 -11.66
CA PRO A 229 20.01 5.04 -11.74
C PRO A 229 20.53 4.92 -13.18
N TYR A 230 19.66 4.67 -14.17
CA TYR A 230 20.06 4.38 -15.55
C TYR A 230 19.49 5.35 -16.58
N GLN A 231 18.71 6.37 -16.19
CA GLN A 231 17.94 7.23 -17.11
C GLN A 231 17.29 6.41 -18.23
N ARG A 232 16.74 5.25 -17.89
CA ARG A 232 16.05 4.41 -18.86
C ARG A 232 14.84 5.23 -19.31
N GLN A 233 14.83 5.61 -20.59
CA GLN A 233 13.59 6.04 -21.22
C GLN A 233 12.56 4.98 -20.87
N SER A 234 11.49 5.38 -20.17
CA SER A 234 10.37 4.52 -19.86
C SER A 234 10.03 3.76 -21.14
N LYS A 235 10.36 2.46 -21.17
CA LYS A 235 9.77 1.58 -22.16
C LYS A 235 8.32 1.54 -21.75
N SER A 236 7.53 2.46 -22.31
CA SER A 236 6.09 2.32 -22.37
C SER A 236 5.86 0.91 -22.88
N ARG A 237 5.57 -0.05 -21.98
CA ARG A 237 4.93 -1.30 -22.39
C ARG A 237 3.77 -0.85 -23.28
N GLY A 238 3.72 -1.38 -24.49
CA GLY A 238 2.82 -0.89 -25.54
C GLY A 238 1.41 -0.71 -24.99
N ARG A 239 0.76 0.39 -25.38
CA ARG A 239 -0.59 0.83 -25.00
C ARG A 239 -1.73 -0.19 -25.22
N ALA A 240 -1.44 -1.44 -25.59
CA ALA A 240 -2.43 -2.41 -26.06
C ALA A 240 -2.92 -3.41 -24.98
N ASP A 241 -2.12 -3.79 -23.99
CA ASP A 241 -2.53 -4.80 -23.01
C ASP A 241 -2.87 -4.18 -21.65
N LEU A 242 -4.04 -4.56 -21.11
CA LEU A 242 -4.39 -4.26 -19.73
C LEU A 242 -3.37 -4.90 -18.79
N PRO A 243 -3.02 -4.24 -17.66
CA PRO A 243 -2.13 -4.84 -16.68
C PRO A 243 -2.63 -6.19 -16.17
N ASN A 244 -1.71 -7.04 -15.72
CA ASN A 244 -2.08 -8.33 -15.12
C ASN A 244 -2.63 -8.13 -13.70
N PHE A 245 -3.96 -7.99 -13.62
CA PHE A 245 -4.71 -7.92 -12.37
C PHE A 245 -4.75 -9.27 -11.66
N HIS A 246 -4.91 -9.26 -10.34
CA HIS A 246 -5.35 -10.47 -9.64
C HIS A 246 -6.78 -10.78 -10.05
N LYS A 247 -7.01 -11.99 -10.55
CA LYS A 247 -8.34 -12.47 -10.96
C LYS A 247 -8.75 -13.62 -10.07
N PHE A 248 -9.96 -13.51 -9.53
CA PHE A 248 -10.60 -14.53 -8.73
C PHE A 248 -12.01 -14.77 -9.25
N GLN A 249 -12.62 -15.86 -8.78
CA GLN A 249 -14.03 -16.14 -9.00
C GLN A 249 -14.73 -16.35 -7.66
N THR A 250 -15.91 -15.77 -7.52
CA THR A 250 -16.78 -16.07 -6.39
C THR A 250 -17.25 -17.53 -6.46
N PRO A 251 -17.77 -18.12 -5.38
CA PRO A 251 -18.35 -19.46 -5.41
C PRO A 251 -19.49 -19.64 -6.43
N SER A 252 -20.17 -18.55 -6.82
CA SER A 252 -21.21 -18.56 -7.86
C SER A 252 -20.65 -18.50 -9.28
N GLY A 253 -19.33 -18.30 -9.44
CA GLY A 253 -18.65 -18.17 -10.74
C GLY A 253 -18.50 -16.74 -11.23
N THR A 254 -18.79 -15.72 -10.41
CA THR A 254 -18.67 -14.32 -10.81
C THR A 254 -17.23 -13.85 -10.72
N ASP A 255 -16.72 -13.20 -11.78
CA ASP A 255 -15.32 -12.73 -11.82
C ASP A 255 -15.10 -11.53 -10.89
N VAL A 256 -13.99 -11.56 -10.14
CA VAL A 256 -13.53 -10.46 -9.27
C VAL A 256 -12.09 -10.12 -9.59
N TRP A 257 -11.85 -8.86 -9.97
CA TRP A 257 -10.53 -8.38 -10.37
C TRP A 257 -9.98 -7.41 -9.33
N VAL A 258 -8.70 -7.50 -9.01
CA VAL A 258 -8.04 -6.69 -7.98
C VAL A 258 -6.74 -6.10 -8.53
N GLY A 259 -6.56 -4.80 -8.35
CA GLY A 259 -5.31 -4.13 -8.71
C GLY A 259 -4.20 -4.40 -7.69
N ARG A 260 -2.98 -4.68 -8.16
CA ARG A 260 -1.84 -5.01 -7.26
C ARG A 260 -1.06 -3.79 -6.78
N ASN A 261 -1.24 -2.65 -7.45
CA ASN A 261 -0.57 -1.38 -7.19
C ASN A 261 -1.45 -0.22 -7.71
N ASN A 262 -1.05 1.03 -7.46
CA ASN A 262 -1.87 2.19 -7.82
C ASN A 262 -2.03 2.36 -9.33
N SER A 263 -0.99 2.06 -10.12
CA SER A 263 -1.06 2.08 -11.58
C SER A 263 -2.07 1.06 -12.12
N GLN A 264 -2.12 -0.15 -11.53
CA GLN A 264 -3.13 -1.15 -11.85
C GLN A 264 -4.51 -0.74 -11.34
N ASN A 265 -4.63 -0.16 -10.15
CA ASN A 265 -5.89 0.37 -9.62
C ASN A 265 -6.50 1.42 -10.56
N GLU A 266 -5.67 2.31 -11.11
CA GLU A 266 -6.11 3.30 -12.10
C GLU A 266 -6.57 2.64 -13.41
N ALA A 267 -5.80 1.69 -13.92
CA ALA A 267 -6.20 0.93 -15.12
C ALA A 267 -7.49 0.13 -14.88
N LEU A 268 -7.65 -0.46 -13.70
CA LEU A 268 -8.81 -1.24 -13.31
C LEU A 268 -10.07 -0.34 -13.28
N SER A 269 -9.98 0.80 -12.58
CA SER A 269 -11.11 1.72 -12.40
C SER A 269 -11.52 2.47 -13.67
N PHE A 270 -10.55 2.88 -14.51
CA PHE A 270 -10.83 3.83 -15.60
C PHE A 270 -10.65 3.25 -17.00
N LYS A 271 -10.06 2.06 -17.16
CA LYS A 271 -9.88 1.41 -18.47
C LYS A 271 -10.55 0.04 -18.57
N ALA A 272 -10.52 -0.75 -17.51
CA ALA A 272 -11.03 -2.11 -17.51
C ALA A 272 -12.49 -2.23 -17.08
N ALA A 273 -13.01 -1.24 -16.36
CA ALA A 273 -14.33 -1.24 -15.80
C ALA A 273 -15.42 -0.92 -16.82
N ASN A 274 -16.51 -1.67 -16.76
CA ASN A 274 -17.71 -1.47 -17.56
C ASN A 274 -18.84 -0.87 -16.70
N ASP A 275 -19.90 -0.35 -17.34
CA ASP A 275 -21.03 0.32 -16.66
C ASP A 275 -21.86 -0.60 -15.75
N TYR A 276 -21.75 -1.91 -15.94
CA TYR A 276 -22.46 -2.93 -15.16
C TYR A 276 -21.68 -3.38 -13.93
N ASP A 277 -20.35 -3.24 -13.94
CA ASP A 277 -19.50 -3.70 -12.87
C ASP A 277 -19.76 -2.91 -11.58
N LEU A 278 -19.35 -3.49 -10.44
CA LEU A 278 -19.30 -2.78 -9.17
C LEU A 278 -17.85 -2.56 -8.78
N TRP A 279 -17.51 -1.32 -8.47
CA TRP A 279 -16.22 -0.93 -7.93
C TRP A 279 -16.31 -0.96 -6.40
N LEU A 280 -15.32 -1.59 -5.76
CA LEU A 280 -15.21 -1.67 -4.31
C LEU A 280 -13.83 -1.20 -3.84
N HIS A 281 -13.80 -0.61 -2.66
CA HIS A 281 -12.58 -0.21 -1.97
C HIS A 281 -12.84 -0.08 -0.46
N THR A 282 -11.82 -0.18 0.38
CA THR A 282 -11.98 0.04 1.82
C THR A 282 -12.24 1.51 2.14
N GLN A 283 -13.20 1.79 3.03
CA GLN A 283 -13.56 3.17 3.38
C GLN A 283 -12.44 3.82 4.20
N GLU A 284 -11.90 4.96 3.73
CA GLU A 284 -10.83 5.74 4.40
C GLU A 284 -9.54 4.96 4.73
N ILE A 285 -9.38 3.74 4.20
CA ILE A 285 -8.24 2.87 4.48
C ILE A 285 -7.51 2.59 3.16
N PRO A 286 -6.17 2.76 3.11
CA PRO A 286 -5.40 2.43 1.93
C PRO A 286 -5.54 0.94 1.55
N GLY A 287 -5.91 0.68 0.30
CA GLY A 287 -6.08 -0.67 -0.23
C GLY A 287 -6.15 -0.74 -1.74
N SER A 288 -6.44 -1.93 -2.22
CA SER A 288 -6.57 -2.22 -3.65
C SER A 288 -7.96 -1.87 -4.16
N HIS A 289 -8.05 -1.41 -5.41
CA HIS A 289 -9.34 -1.30 -6.07
C HIS A 289 -9.78 -2.70 -6.48
N VAL A 290 -11.06 -3.00 -6.26
CA VAL A 290 -11.69 -4.27 -6.61
C VAL A 290 -12.82 -4.02 -7.58
N LEU A 291 -12.94 -4.86 -8.61
CA LEU A 291 -14.03 -4.85 -9.55
C LEU A 291 -14.77 -6.19 -9.49
N LEU A 292 -16.04 -6.16 -9.10
CA LEU A 292 -16.95 -7.29 -9.28
C LEU A 292 -17.57 -7.19 -10.67
N ARG A 293 -17.26 -8.15 -11.54
CA ARG A 293 -17.64 -8.14 -12.95
C ARG A 293 -19.06 -8.66 -13.10
N LEU A 294 -19.94 -7.84 -13.66
CA LEU A 294 -21.35 -8.23 -13.85
C LEU A 294 -21.73 -8.21 -15.32
N GLU A 295 -22.59 -9.16 -15.71
CA GLU A 295 -23.21 -9.17 -17.02
C GLU A 295 -24.35 -8.14 -17.12
N PRO A 296 -24.67 -7.66 -18.33
CA PRO A 296 -25.77 -6.73 -18.54
C PRO A 296 -27.10 -7.27 -17.99
N GLY A 297 -27.74 -6.49 -17.09
CA GLY A 297 -29.04 -6.84 -16.51
C GLY A 297 -28.98 -7.80 -15.32
N VAL A 298 -27.80 -8.28 -14.93
CA VAL A 298 -27.59 -9.09 -13.73
C VAL A 298 -27.24 -8.20 -12.54
N ASN A 299 -27.95 -8.37 -11.43
CA ASN A 299 -27.58 -7.74 -10.16
C ASN A 299 -26.65 -8.68 -9.39
N ALA A 300 -25.65 -8.12 -8.71
CA ALA A 300 -24.82 -8.91 -7.81
C ALA A 300 -25.67 -9.53 -6.70
N SER A 301 -25.44 -10.82 -6.42
CA SER A 301 -26.00 -11.46 -5.23
C SER A 301 -25.35 -10.89 -3.97
N ASP A 302 -26.05 -10.94 -2.83
CA ASP A 302 -25.50 -10.50 -1.55
C ASP A 302 -24.24 -11.30 -1.17
N ASP A 303 -24.19 -12.58 -1.56
CA ASP A 303 -23.03 -13.45 -1.35
C ASP A 303 -21.81 -13.02 -2.18
N ASP A 304 -22.00 -12.66 -3.46
CA ASP A 304 -20.94 -12.16 -4.33
C ASP A 304 -20.40 -10.81 -3.87
N LEU A 305 -21.30 -9.92 -3.44
CA LEU A 305 -20.94 -8.63 -2.84
C LEU A 305 -20.12 -8.82 -1.56
N ALA A 306 -20.60 -9.66 -0.64
CA ALA A 306 -19.89 -9.96 0.60
C ALA A 306 -18.52 -10.59 0.32
N TRP A 307 -18.44 -11.48 -0.68
CA TRP A 307 -17.19 -12.09 -1.09
C TRP A 307 -16.20 -11.06 -1.65
N ALA A 308 -16.64 -10.18 -2.55
CA ALA A 308 -15.82 -9.10 -3.11
C ALA A 308 -15.36 -8.11 -2.01
N ALA A 309 -16.19 -7.82 -1.01
CA ALA A 309 -15.77 -7.01 0.14
C ALA A 309 -14.73 -7.70 1.02
N ASN A 310 -14.83 -9.01 1.24
CA ASN A 310 -13.80 -9.75 1.98
C ASN A 310 -12.45 -9.64 1.26
N ILE A 311 -12.45 -9.73 -0.08
CA ILE A 311 -11.26 -9.55 -0.91
C ILE A 311 -10.73 -8.11 -0.81
N ALA A 312 -11.58 -7.09 -0.94
CA ALA A 312 -11.16 -5.69 -0.79
C ALA A 312 -10.53 -5.43 0.58
N ALA A 313 -11.14 -5.96 1.65
CA ALA A 313 -10.63 -5.87 3.01
C ALA A 313 -9.28 -6.59 3.17
N TRP A 314 -9.12 -7.78 2.57
CA TRP A 314 -7.86 -8.54 2.61
C TRP A 314 -6.73 -7.83 1.88
N PHE A 315 -7.02 -7.25 0.70
CA PHE A 315 -6.07 -6.49 -0.10
C PHE A 315 -5.93 -5.02 0.34
N SER A 316 -6.16 -4.74 1.64
CA SER A 316 -5.99 -3.43 2.26
C SER A 316 -4.98 -3.44 3.41
N ARG A 317 -4.66 -2.25 3.94
CA ARG A 317 -3.88 -2.10 5.17
C ARG A 317 -4.57 -2.73 6.39
N ALA A 318 -5.89 -2.87 6.38
CA ALA A 318 -6.70 -3.43 7.47
C ALA A 318 -6.87 -4.95 7.40
N ARG A 319 -6.02 -5.69 6.67
CA ARG A 319 -6.10 -7.16 6.51
C ARG A 319 -6.06 -7.97 7.82
N GLN A 320 -5.61 -7.37 8.92
CA GLN A 320 -5.54 -8.00 10.24
C GLN A 320 -6.76 -7.67 11.12
N SER A 321 -7.65 -6.79 10.68
CA SER A 321 -8.87 -6.45 11.40
C SER A 321 -9.91 -7.57 11.29
N GLU A 322 -10.83 -7.66 12.25
CA GLU A 322 -11.94 -8.62 12.18
C GLU A 322 -12.97 -8.23 11.12
N GLN A 323 -13.32 -6.93 11.08
CA GLN A 323 -14.23 -6.34 10.11
C GLN A 323 -13.68 -5.02 9.60
N VAL A 324 -13.95 -4.72 8.33
CA VAL A 324 -13.48 -3.50 7.66
C VAL A 324 -14.65 -2.91 6.86
N PRO A 325 -14.94 -1.61 6.98
CA PRO A 325 -15.93 -0.96 6.13
C PRO A 325 -15.41 -0.91 4.68
N VAL A 326 -16.21 -1.40 3.75
CA VAL A 326 -15.92 -1.42 2.32
C VAL A 326 -17.01 -0.61 1.63
N VAL A 327 -16.61 0.38 0.85
CA VAL A 327 -17.52 1.12 -0.03
C VAL A 327 -17.65 0.36 -1.34
N TYR A 328 -18.84 0.39 -1.93
CA TYR A 328 -19.05 0.02 -3.31
C TYR A 328 -19.95 1.01 -4.04
N THR A 329 -19.70 1.19 -5.33
CA THR A 329 -20.52 2.02 -6.23
C THR A 329 -20.30 1.57 -7.67
N LYS A 330 -21.04 2.18 -8.59
CA LYS A 330 -20.80 1.98 -10.03
C LYS A 330 -19.54 2.73 -10.47
N PRO A 331 -18.71 2.17 -11.37
CA PRO A 331 -17.50 2.82 -11.87
C PRO A 331 -17.72 4.24 -12.39
N LYS A 332 -18.87 4.53 -13.01
CA LYS A 332 -19.25 5.88 -13.47
C LYS A 332 -19.35 6.93 -12.36
N HIS A 333 -19.43 6.53 -11.09
CA HIS A 333 -19.45 7.44 -9.94
C HIS A 333 -18.08 7.62 -9.30
N VAL A 334 -17.03 6.98 -9.85
CA VAL A 334 -15.64 7.09 -9.42
C VAL A 334 -14.91 8.05 -10.35
N TYR A 335 -14.26 9.06 -9.80
CA TYR A 335 -13.60 10.13 -10.54
C TYR A 335 -12.18 10.36 -10.03
N LYS A 336 -11.23 10.56 -10.95
CA LYS A 336 -9.87 10.98 -10.61
C LYS A 336 -9.79 12.52 -10.64
N PRO A 337 -9.47 13.19 -9.52
CA PRO A 337 -9.27 14.63 -9.53
C PRO A 337 -8.11 15.04 -10.44
N LYS A 338 -8.22 16.20 -11.09
CA LYS A 338 -7.17 16.69 -11.99
C LYS A 338 -5.87 16.93 -11.20
N GLY A 339 -4.79 16.27 -11.62
CA GLY A 339 -3.50 16.36 -10.94
C GLY A 339 -3.34 15.44 -9.73
N ALA A 340 -4.35 14.64 -9.38
CA ALA A 340 -4.22 13.61 -8.36
C ALA A 340 -3.23 12.52 -8.79
N ARG A 341 -2.55 11.95 -7.81
CA ARG A 341 -1.58 10.86 -8.02
C ARG A 341 -2.31 9.57 -8.45
N PRO A 342 -1.60 8.62 -9.08
CA PRO A 342 -2.18 7.32 -9.41
C PRO A 342 -2.85 6.67 -8.20
N GLY A 343 -3.95 5.95 -8.42
CA GLY A 343 -4.73 5.30 -7.35
C GLY A 343 -5.65 6.22 -6.53
N MET A 344 -5.47 7.54 -6.56
CA MET A 344 -6.36 8.46 -5.84
C MET A 344 -7.66 8.70 -6.62
N VAL A 345 -8.78 8.42 -5.95
CA VAL A 345 -10.12 8.57 -6.52
C VAL A 345 -11.08 9.21 -5.51
N ILE A 346 -12.06 9.92 -6.05
CA ILE A 346 -13.24 10.39 -5.32
C ILE A 346 -14.43 9.60 -5.85
N TYR A 347 -15.24 9.06 -4.97
CA TYR A 347 -16.45 8.34 -5.31
C TYR A 347 -17.68 9.06 -4.77
N LYS A 348 -18.84 8.78 -5.37
CA LYS A 348 -20.15 9.28 -4.96
C LYS A 348 -21.17 8.14 -5.00
N HIS A 349 -22.32 8.35 -4.35
CA HIS A 349 -23.43 7.39 -4.33
C HIS A 349 -22.99 6.00 -3.88
N GLU A 350 -22.07 5.96 -2.92
CA GLU A 350 -21.55 4.76 -2.33
C GLU A 350 -22.54 4.13 -1.35
N GLN A 351 -22.43 2.82 -1.25
CA GLN A 351 -23.03 2.02 -0.19
C GLN A 351 -21.90 1.35 0.59
N VAL A 352 -22.11 1.13 1.89
CA VAL A 352 -21.10 0.54 2.77
C VAL A 352 -21.52 -0.88 3.13
N LEU A 353 -20.59 -1.82 3.04
CA LEU A 353 -20.71 -3.17 3.57
C LEU A 353 -19.52 -3.53 4.46
N TRP A 354 -19.67 -4.56 5.28
CA TRP A 354 -18.63 -5.01 6.20
C TRP A 354 -17.88 -6.21 5.61
N GLY A 355 -16.64 -6.00 5.20
CA GLY A 355 -15.73 -7.05 4.75
C GLY A 355 -15.01 -7.73 5.91
N GLN A 356 -14.80 -9.04 5.81
CA GLN A 356 -14.11 -9.90 6.77
C GLN A 356 -12.85 -10.49 6.12
N PRO A 357 -11.66 -9.88 6.33
CA PRO A 357 -10.45 -10.24 5.59
C PRO A 357 -10.00 -11.69 5.85
N GLN A 358 -10.26 -12.24 7.04
CA GLN A 358 -9.88 -13.63 7.36
C GLN A 358 -10.69 -14.67 6.57
N LYS A 359 -11.93 -14.35 6.14
CA LYS A 359 -12.70 -15.23 5.24
C LYS A 359 -12.07 -15.29 3.86
N ALA A 360 -11.62 -14.15 3.34
CA ALA A 360 -10.88 -14.10 2.09
C ALA A 360 -9.57 -14.90 2.17
N LYS A 361 -8.81 -14.78 3.27
CA LYS A 361 -7.59 -15.57 3.49
C LYS A 361 -7.85 -17.08 3.39
N ALA A 362 -8.86 -17.58 4.10
CA ALA A 362 -9.19 -19.01 4.09
C ALA A 362 -9.53 -19.52 2.67
N TYR A 363 -10.19 -18.70 1.87
CA TYR A 363 -10.45 -19.01 0.46
C TYR A 363 -9.17 -19.02 -0.39
N LEU A 364 -8.29 -18.02 -0.21
CA LEU A 364 -7.02 -17.95 -0.95
C LEU A 364 -6.08 -19.11 -0.60
N ASP A 365 -6.07 -19.56 0.66
CA ASP A 365 -5.25 -20.68 1.11
C ASP A 365 -5.77 -22.04 0.55
N THR A 366 -7.09 -22.18 0.37
CA THR A 366 -7.69 -23.39 -0.24
C THR A 366 -7.48 -23.47 -1.76
N GLN A 367 -7.52 -22.34 -2.46
CA GLN A 367 -7.13 -22.25 -3.88
C GLN A 367 -5.65 -22.61 -4.09
N ALA A 368 -4.76 -22.07 -3.25
CA ALA A 368 -3.31 -22.30 -3.35
C ALA A 368 -2.88 -23.75 -3.04
N THR A 369 -3.73 -24.54 -2.38
CA THR A 369 -3.50 -25.97 -2.13
C THR A 369 -3.99 -26.85 -3.29
N HIS A 370 -5.02 -26.43 -4.02
CA HIS A 370 -5.48 -27.10 -5.23
C HIS A 370 -4.54 -26.92 -6.43
N ASP A 371 -3.88 -25.77 -6.58
CA ASP A 371 -2.86 -25.56 -7.65
C ASP A 371 -1.54 -26.32 -7.43
N LYS A 372 -1.34 -26.93 -6.25
CA LYS A 372 -0.14 -27.70 -5.90
C LYS A 372 -0.34 -29.22 -5.90
N ALA A 373 -1.57 -29.69 -6.07
CA ALA A 373 -1.93 -31.11 -6.17
C ALA A 373 -2.18 -31.46 -7.65
#